data_AF-A0A5J9W3M9-F1
#
_entry.id   AF-A0A5J9W3M9-F1
#
_cell.length_a   1.000
_cell.length_b   1.000
_cell.length_c   1.000
_cell.angle_alpha   90.00
_cell.angle_beta   90.00
_cell.angle_gamma   90.00
#
_symmetry.space_group_name_H-M   'P 1'
#
loop_
_entity.id
_entity.type
_entity.pdbx_description
1 polymer ?
#
loop_
_entity_poly.entity_id
_entity_poly.type
_entity_poly.pdbx_seq_one_letter_code
_entity_poly.pdbx_strand_id
1 'polypeptide(L)'
;MQSPVFKAMFYGPLREQGGHRGITIEGTQPVVFSALLRYIYTEDCTSCMSSLDKYDNKQLTMHLLVAADRYHVKGLKSICEKVLGCVIDVETVTTMLVVRIYCVKQAGQPA
;
A
#
# COMPACT_ATOMS: atom_id res chain seq x y z
N MET A 1 -11.24 12.00 13.02
CA MET A 1 -11.24 10.71 12.31
C MET A 1 -10.45 10.84 11.03
N GLN A 2 -9.30 10.15 10.94
CA GLN A 2 -8.37 10.28 9.82
C GLN A 2 -8.88 9.68 8.49
N SER A 3 -9.96 8.88 8.52
CA SER A 3 -10.58 8.28 7.33
C SER A 3 -12.05 8.72 7.18
N PRO A 4 -12.42 9.35 6.05
CA PRO A 4 -13.82 9.67 5.76
C PRO A 4 -14.65 8.42 5.48
N VAL A 5 -14.04 7.36 4.95
CA VAL A 5 -14.69 6.08 4.64
C VAL A 5 -15.10 5.35 5.91
N PHE A 6 -14.21 5.27 6.91
CA PHE A 6 -14.60 4.75 8.23
C PHE A 6 -15.65 5.63 8.92
N LYS A 7 -15.55 6.95 8.77
CA LYS A 7 -16.58 7.85 9.31
C LYS A 7 -17.96 7.54 8.72
N ALA A 8 -18.06 7.30 7.41
CA ALA A 8 -19.30 6.90 6.76
C ALA A 8 -19.77 5.49 7.16
N MET A 9 -18.84 4.55 7.38
CA MET A 9 -19.14 3.19 7.83
C MET A 9 -19.71 3.16 9.26
N PHE A 10 -19.11 3.92 10.18
CA PHE A 10 -19.46 3.92 11.60
C PHE A 10 -20.48 4.97 12.02
N TYR A 11 -20.76 5.98 11.18
CA TYR A 11 -21.71 7.05 11.51
C TYR A 11 -22.66 7.41 10.37
N GLY A 12 -22.62 6.69 9.25
CA GLY A 12 -23.54 6.87 8.14
C GLY A 12 -24.66 5.82 8.10
N PRO A 13 -25.53 5.88 7.07
CA PRO A 13 -26.72 5.02 6.93
C PRO A 13 -26.39 3.52 6.90
N LEU A 14 -25.15 3.16 6.57
CA LEU A 14 -24.66 1.79 6.57
C LEU A 14 -24.73 1.15 7.97
N ARG A 15 -24.63 1.95 9.03
CA ARG A 15 -24.82 1.51 10.41
C ARG A 15 -26.28 1.22 10.74
N GLU A 16 -27.21 1.88 10.04
CA GLU A 16 -28.66 1.73 10.21
C GLU A 16 -29.18 0.51 9.43
N GLN A 17 -28.60 0.20 8.25
CA GLN A 17 -28.93 -1.01 7.49
C GLN A 17 -28.28 -2.29 8.04
N GLY A 18 -27.14 -2.20 8.72
CA GLY A 18 -26.35 -3.33 9.19
C GLY A 18 -26.54 -3.73 10.67
N GLY A 19 -27.56 -3.17 11.34
CA GLY A 19 -27.89 -3.30 12.78
C GLY A 19 -27.01 -4.24 13.62
N HIS A 20 -26.14 -3.69 14.48
CA HIS A 20 -25.30 -4.40 15.46
C HIS A 20 -24.49 -5.62 14.96
N ARG A 21 -24.49 -5.93 13.67
CA ARG A 21 -23.70 -7.02 13.07
C ARG A 21 -22.42 -6.40 12.53
N GLY A 22 -21.29 -7.03 12.84
CA GLY A 22 -19.96 -6.51 12.53
C GLY A 22 -19.78 -6.08 11.08
N ILE A 23 -18.83 -5.15 10.86
CA ILE A 23 -18.50 -4.66 9.53
C ILE A 23 -17.61 -5.70 8.83
N THR A 24 -18.14 -6.33 7.78
CA THR A 24 -17.33 -7.21 6.92
C THR A 24 -16.43 -6.35 6.03
N ILE A 25 -15.13 -6.63 6.08
CA ILE A 25 -14.14 -5.97 5.25
C ILE A 25 -13.61 -6.97 4.23
N GLU A 26 -14.10 -6.85 2.99
CA GLU A 26 -13.68 -7.72 1.90
C GLU A 26 -12.50 -7.12 1.12
N GLY A 27 -11.59 -7.97 0.65
CA GLY A 27 -10.48 -7.56 -0.23
C GLY A 27 -9.35 -6.80 0.48
N THR A 28 -9.15 -7.01 1.78
CA THR A 28 -7.97 -6.52 2.51
C THR A 28 -7.43 -7.64 3.39
N GLN A 29 -6.14 -7.91 3.30
CA GLN A 29 -5.52 -8.93 4.14
C GLN A 29 -5.54 -8.49 5.62
N PRO A 30 -5.73 -9.42 6.57
CA PRO A 30 -5.80 -9.09 8.00
C PRO A 30 -4.57 -8.34 8.51
N VAL A 31 -3.37 -8.71 8.03
CA VAL A 31 -2.11 -8.06 8.39
C VAL A 31 -2.07 -6.59 7.95
N VAL A 32 -2.53 -6.31 6.73
CA VAL A 32 -2.60 -4.96 6.15
C VAL A 32 -3.64 -4.12 6.88
N PHE A 33 -4.77 -4.73 7.23
CA PHE A 33 -5.84 -4.07 7.97
C PHE A 33 -5.40 -3.70 9.39
N SER A 34 -4.69 -4.60 10.08
CA SER A 34 -4.11 -4.35 11.40
C SER A 34 -3.12 -3.17 11.36
N ALA A 35 -2.26 -3.13 10.34
CA ALA A 35 -1.33 -2.01 10.13
C ALA A 35 -2.06 -0.68 9.88
N LEU A 36 -3.08 -0.67 9.04
CA LEU A 36 -3.93 0.50 8.78
C LEU A 36 -4.58 1.02 10.07
N LEU A 37 -5.20 0.13 10.85
CA LEU A 37 -5.83 0.50 12.12
C LEU A 37 -4.82 1.06 13.11
N ARG A 38 -3.65 0.43 13.22
CA ARG A 38 -2.60 0.91 14.11
C ARG A 38 -2.19 2.33 13.76
N TYR A 39 -1.93 2.62 12.49
CA TYR A 39 -1.66 3.98 12.04
C TYR A 39 -2.79 4.96 12.39
N ILE A 40 -4.05 4.57 12.20
CA ILE A 40 -5.21 5.44 12.51
C ILE A 40 -5.28 5.80 14.01
N TYR A 41 -4.85 4.88 14.88
CA TYR A 41 -4.94 5.05 16.33
C TYR A 41 -3.67 5.60 16.99
N THR A 42 -2.48 5.33 16.43
CA THR A 42 -1.20 5.70 17.02
C THR A 42 -0.41 6.70 16.20
N GLU A 43 -0.85 7.03 14.99
CA GLU A 43 -0.14 7.86 13.98
C GLU A 43 1.29 7.37 13.61
N ASP A 44 1.72 6.26 14.21
CA ASP A 44 3.01 5.62 13.98
C ASP A 44 2.93 4.63 12.81
N CYS A 45 3.59 4.97 11.72
CA CYS A 45 3.75 4.08 10.57
C CYS A 45 5.01 3.21 10.69
N THR A 46 5.95 3.61 11.55
CA THR A 46 7.27 3.00 11.72
C THR A 46 7.17 1.54 12.11
N SER A 47 6.26 1.23 13.04
CA SER A 47 6.07 -0.13 13.51
C SER A 47 5.32 -1.04 12.54
N CYS A 48 4.65 -0.48 11.52
CA CYS A 48 4.02 -1.25 10.45
C CYS A 48 5.04 -1.77 9.42
N MET A 49 6.16 -1.05 9.26
CA MET A 49 7.22 -1.39 8.31
C MET A 49 8.41 -2.10 8.97
N SER A 50 8.62 -1.89 10.27
CA SER A 50 9.73 -2.52 11.01
C SER A 50 9.48 -3.99 11.38
N SER A 51 8.23 -4.45 11.35
CA SER A 51 7.85 -5.79 11.81
C SER A 51 7.94 -6.86 10.71
N LEU A 52 8.50 -6.52 9.54
CA LEU A 52 8.48 -7.35 8.35
C LEU A 52 9.89 -7.51 7.80
N ASP A 53 10.25 -8.72 7.39
CA ASP A 53 11.53 -9.04 6.77
C ASP A 53 11.73 -8.25 5.46
N LYS A 54 12.98 -7.90 5.14
CA LYS A 54 13.34 -6.92 4.08
C LYS A 54 12.79 -7.27 2.67
N TYR A 55 12.51 -8.54 2.37
CA TYR A 55 12.02 -8.97 1.06
C TYR A 55 10.48 -8.97 0.94
N ASP A 56 9.75 -9.16 2.05
CA ASP A 56 8.27 -9.18 2.08
C ASP A 56 7.67 -7.75 2.17
N ASN A 57 8.50 -6.78 2.57
CA ASN A 57 8.14 -5.39 2.77
C ASN A 57 7.50 -4.72 1.54
N LYS A 58 7.96 -5.02 0.33
CA LYS A 58 7.47 -4.33 -0.88
C LYS A 58 6.02 -4.69 -1.22
N GLN A 59 5.71 -5.99 -1.23
CA GLN A 59 4.35 -6.45 -1.52
C GLN A 59 3.38 -5.98 -0.44
N LEU A 60 3.78 -6.07 0.83
CA LEU A 60 2.94 -5.62 1.92
C LEU A 60 2.75 -4.10 1.92
N THR A 61 3.79 -3.31 1.60
CA THR A 61 3.67 -1.86 1.42
C THR A 61 2.76 -1.49 0.24
N MET A 62 2.79 -2.25 -0.86
CA MET A 62 1.86 -2.07 -1.98
C MET A 62 0.42 -2.35 -1.56
N HIS A 63 0.18 -3.46 -0.86
CA HIS A 63 -1.16 -3.77 -0.34
C HIS A 63 -1.63 -2.74 0.69
N LEU A 64 -0.73 -2.21 1.52
CA LEU A 64 -1.02 -1.14 2.47
C LEU A 64 -1.35 0.19 1.77
N LEU A 65 -0.65 0.52 0.68
CA LEU A 65 -0.97 1.67 -0.15
C LEU A 65 -2.38 1.55 -0.75
N VAL A 66 -2.74 0.38 -1.29
CA VAL A 66 -4.09 0.11 -1.84
C VAL A 66 -5.15 0.26 -0.75
N ALA A 67 -4.89 -0.24 0.46
CA ALA A 67 -5.79 -0.05 1.59
C ALA A 67 -5.89 1.43 2.01
N ALA A 68 -4.76 2.12 2.12
CA ALA A 68 -4.72 3.54 2.48
C ALA A 68 -5.50 4.40 1.49
N ASP A 69 -5.40 4.10 0.19
CA ASP A 69 -6.16 4.76 -0.87
C ASP A 69 -7.66 4.46 -0.75
N ARG A 70 -8.03 3.18 -0.60
CA ARG A 70 -9.42 2.75 -0.41
C ARG A 70 -10.09 3.46 0.78
N TYR A 71 -9.40 3.55 1.91
CA TYR A 71 -9.92 4.20 3.12
C TYR A 71 -9.62 5.69 3.20
N HIS A 72 -9.00 6.29 2.18
CA HIS A 72 -8.65 7.71 2.09
C HIS A 72 -7.82 8.22 3.29
N VAL A 73 -6.89 7.40 3.80
CA VAL A 73 -5.97 7.76 4.88
C VAL A 73 -4.75 8.47 4.29
N LYS A 74 -4.88 9.79 4.06
CA LYS A 74 -3.89 10.60 3.34
C LYS A 74 -2.46 10.51 3.89
N GLY A 75 -2.32 10.50 5.23
CA GLY A 75 -1.01 10.43 5.88
C GLY A 75 -0.29 9.12 5.60
N LEU A 76 -0.99 8.00 5.72
CA LEU A 76 -0.44 6.67 5.43
C LEU A 76 -0.10 6.49 3.95
N LYS A 77 -0.94 7.02 3.05
CA LYS A 77 -0.70 7.02 1.60
C LYS A 77 0.63 7.69 1.26
N SER A 78 0.86 8.90 1.75
CA SER A 78 2.11 9.64 1.47
C SER A 78 3.35 8.93 2.00
N ILE A 79 3.26 8.26 3.15
CA ILE A 79 4.37 7.47 3.70
C ILE A 79 4.66 6.25 2.81
N CYS A 80 3.63 5.50 2.40
CA CYS A 80 3.78 4.34 1.53
C CYS A 80 4.36 4.73 0.17
N GLU A 81 3.94 5.85 -0.41
CA GLU A 81 4.46 6.39 -1.67
C GLU A 81 5.95 6.74 -1.57
N LYS A 82 6.38 7.37 -0.48
CA LYS A 82 7.80 7.68 -0.25
C LYS A 82 8.64 6.41 -0.14
N VAL A 83 8.16 5.43 0.61
CA VAL A 83 8.88 4.16 0.83
C VAL A 83 8.97 3.36 -0.47
N LEU A 84 7.88 3.26 -1.24
CA LEU A 84 7.89 2.61 -2.54
C LEU A 84 8.74 3.38 -3.57
N GLY A 85 8.72 4.72 -3.53
CA GLY A 85 9.53 5.57 -4.39
C GLY A 85 11.03 5.37 -4.16
N CYS A 86 11.49 5.21 -2.93
CA CYS A 86 12.89 4.88 -2.63
C CYS A 86 13.29 3.47 -3.09
N VAL A 87 12.34 2.54 -3.18
CA VAL A 87 12.60 1.15 -3.62
C VAL A 87 12.60 1.03 -5.15
N ILE A 88 11.86 1.90 -5.86
CA ILE A 88 11.97 2.08 -7.31
C ILE A 88 13.11 3.09 -7.54
N ASP A 89 14.31 2.71 -7.15
CA ASP A 89 15.47 3.58 -7.32
C ASP A 89 15.77 3.77 -8.83
N VAL A 90 16.29 4.95 -9.18
CA VAL A 90 16.75 5.28 -10.53
C VAL A 90 17.68 4.19 -11.04
N GLU A 91 18.49 3.55 -10.21
CA GLU A 91 19.34 2.42 -10.61
C GLU A 91 18.55 1.22 -11.13
N THR A 92 17.40 0.89 -10.54
CA THR A 92 16.55 -0.24 -10.99
C THR A 92 15.87 0.09 -12.32
N VAL A 93 15.38 1.32 -12.47
CA VAL A 93 14.80 1.80 -13.73
C VAL A 93 15.87 1.89 -14.82
N THR A 94 17.06 2.36 -14.46
CA THR A 94 18.21 2.47 -15.36
C THR A 94 18.68 1.10 -15.79
N THR A 95 18.86 0.14 -14.87
CA THR A 95 19.21 -1.25 -15.23
C THR A 95 18.14 -1.91 -16.08
N MET A 96 16.85 -1.71 -15.78
CA MET A 96 15.77 -2.26 -16.62
C MET A 96 15.75 -1.65 -18.02
N LEU A 97 15.94 -0.34 -18.15
CA LEU A 97 16.08 0.36 -19.43
C LEU A 97 17.34 -0.09 -20.20
N VAL A 98 18.47 -0.18 -19.50
CA VAL A 98 19.75 -0.69 -20.01
C VAL A 98 19.55 -2.09 -20.58
N VAL A 99 19.05 -3.04 -19.79
CA VAL A 99 18.79 -4.42 -20.25
C VAL A 99 17.84 -4.42 -21.45
N ARG A 100 16.82 -3.57 -21.46
CA ARG A 100 15.90 -3.44 -22.61
C ARG A 100 16.62 -2.96 -23.87
N ILE A 101 17.50 -1.95 -23.75
CA ILE A 101 18.29 -1.41 -24.86
C ILE A 101 19.31 -2.43 -25.36
N TYR A 102 20.01 -3.14 -24.48
CA TYR A 102 20.98 -4.18 -24.88
C TYR A 102 20.31 -5.37 -25.57
N CYS A 103 19.14 -5.84 -25.11
CA CYS A 103 18.39 -6.89 -25.79
C CYS A 103 17.92 -6.45 -27.19
N VAL A 104 17.47 -5.20 -27.36
CA VAL A 104 17.06 -4.68 -28.68
C VAL A 104 18.26 -4.55 -29.62
N LYS A 105 19.45 -4.20 -29.10
CA LYS A 105 20.69 -4.16 -29.88
C LYS A 105 21.15 -5.55 -30.33
N GLN A 106 21.01 -6.59 -29.50
CA GLN A 106 21.37 -7.96 -29.88
C GLN A 106 20.38 -8.60 -30.88
N ALA A 107 19.12 -8.16 -30.90
CA ALA A 107 18.13 -8.61 -31.89
C ALA A 107 18.30 -7.99 -33.30
N GLY A 108 19.24 -7.04 -33.46
CA GLY A 108 19.49 -6.32 -34.72
C GLY A 108 20.83 -6.62 -35.38
N GLN A 109 21.59 -7.62 -34.92
CA GLN A 109 22.87 -8.02 -35.53
C GLN A 109 22.62 -9.17 -36.53
N PRO A 110 22.58 -8.93 -37.85
CA PRO A 110 22.60 -10.02 -38.82
C PRO A 110 23.97 -10.72 -38.77
N ALA A 111 23.93 -12.05 -38.85
CA ALA A 111 25.09 -12.91 -39.07
C ALA A 111 25.77 -12.62 -40.40
#